data_AF-A0AAV4VYD4-F1
#
_entry.id   AF-A0AAV4VYD4-F1
#
_cell.length_a   1.000
_cell.length_b   1.000
_cell.length_c   1.000
_cell.angle_alpha   90.00
_cell.angle_beta   90.00
_cell.angle_gamma   90.00
#
_symmetry.space_group_name_H-M   'P 1'
#
loop_
_entity.id
_entity.type
_entity.pdbx_description
1 polymer ?
#
loop_
_entity_poly.entity_id
_entity_poly.type
_entity_poly.pdbx_seq_one_letter_code
_entity_poly.pdbx_strand_id
1 'polypeptide(L)' 'MGGSVFQAFREYGQPTYYEENRWPVTADKVVYGILYGFLAIAFSLYLAIIGIRGIDRLYVFTRVTVSLFIGSVILSMYVS' A
#
# COMPACT_ATOMS: atom_id res chain seq x y z
N MET A 1 43.50 4.42 0.34
CA MET A 1 43.19 3.91 -1.01
C MET A 1 42.05 2.89 -0.92
N GLY A 2 40.80 3.35 -0.82
CA GLY A 2 39.64 2.45 -0.64
C GLY A 2 38.40 2.85 -1.46
N GLY A 3 38.45 3.95 -2.22
CA GLY A 3 37.28 4.47 -2.95
C GLY A 3 37.03 3.83 -4.32
N SER A 4 38.06 3.40 -5.05
CA SER A 4 37.90 2.89 -6.43
C SER A 4 37.21 1.52 -6.50
N VAL A 5 37.38 0.69 -5.46
CA VAL A 5 36.78 -0.65 -5.38
C VAL A 5 35.26 -0.55 -5.21
N PHE A 6 34.78 0.38 -4.35
CA PHE A 6 33.35 0.63 -4.19
C PHE A 6 32.71 1.28 -5.43
N GLN A 7 33.49 2.07 -6.18
CA GLN A 7 33.02 2.73 -7.39
C GLN A 7 32.84 1.72 -8.55
N ALA A 8 33.77 0.78 -8.69
CA ALA A 8 33.68 -0.32 -9.68
C ALA A 8 32.46 -1.24 -9.42
N PHE A 9 32.14 -1.52 -8.15
CA PHE A 9 30.94 -2.28 -7.78
C PHE A 9 29.62 -1.51 -8.01
N ARG A 10 29.69 -0.18 -8.11
CA ARG A 10 28.53 0.67 -8.38
C ARG A 10 28.28 0.85 -9.88
N GLU A 11 29.33 0.83 -10.70
CA GLU A 11 29.26 1.07 -12.14
C GLU A 11 29.06 -0.22 -12.94
N TYR A 12 29.61 -1.36 -12.49
CA TYR A 12 29.54 -2.64 -13.22
C TYR A 12 28.69 -3.72 -12.56
N GLY A 13 28.24 -3.53 -11.31
CA GLY A 13 27.51 -4.53 -10.54
C GLY A 13 28.33 -5.80 -10.29
N GLN A 14 28.41 -6.27 -9.05
CA GLN A 14 28.84 -7.67 -8.85
C GLN A 14 27.85 -8.61 -9.55
N PRO A 15 28.26 -9.83 -9.98
CA PRO A 15 27.31 -10.84 -10.41
C PRO A 15 26.29 -11.00 -9.29
N THR A 16 25.08 -10.51 -9.52
CA THR A 16 24.03 -10.45 -8.51
C THR A 16 23.71 -11.89 -8.12
N TYR A 17 23.84 -12.23 -6.84
CA TYR A 17 23.44 -13.54 -6.31
C TYR A 17 21.96 -13.87 -6.55
N TYR A 18 21.17 -12.86 -6.88
CA TYR A 18 19.76 -12.97 -7.20
C TYR A 18 19.59 -12.91 -8.71
N GLU A 19 18.89 -13.91 -9.25
CA GLU A 19 18.36 -13.86 -10.62
C GLU A 19 17.49 -12.61 -10.81
N GLU A 20 17.37 -12.20 -12.07
CA GLU A 20 16.50 -11.10 -12.49
C GLU A 20 15.10 -11.30 -11.88
N ASN A 21 14.60 -10.27 -11.19
CA ASN A 21 13.33 -10.36 -10.45
C ASN A 21 12.22 -10.72 -11.44
N ARG A 22 11.69 -11.94 -11.38
CA ARG A 22 10.71 -12.47 -12.34
C ARG A 22 9.36 -11.75 -12.27
N TRP A 23 9.07 -11.09 -11.16
CA TRP A 23 7.84 -10.34 -10.94
C TRP A 23 8.16 -8.92 -10.44
N PRO A 24 8.70 -8.05 -11.31
CA PRO A 24 8.77 -6.64 -10.97
C PRO A 24 7.34 -6.14 -10.81
N VAL A 25 7.10 -5.39 -9.73
CA VAL A 25 5.82 -4.69 -9.52
C VAL A 25 5.65 -3.74 -10.70
N THR A 26 4.90 -4.19 -11.69
CA THR A 26 4.69 -3.55 -12.99
C THR A 26 3.61 -2.48 -12.91
N ALA A 27 2.85 -2.48 -11.82
CA ALA A 27 1.84 -1.51 -11.54
C ALA A 27 2.38 -0.39 -10.64
N ASP A 28 1.73 0.77 -10.71
CA ASP A 28 2.15 1.96 -9.99
C ASP A 28 2.23 1.71 -8.48
N LYS A 29 3.46 1.76 -7.96
CA LYS A 29 3.76 1.50 -6.54
C LYS A 29 3.02 2.47 -5.62
N VAL A 30 2.74 3.69 -6.10
CA VAL A 30 2.03 4.70 -5.32
C VAL A 30 0.57 4.31 -5.16
N VAL A 31 -0.09 3.91 -6.25
CA VAL A 31 -1.50 3.48 -6.25
C VAL A 31 -1.69 2.26 -5.35
N TYR A 32 -0.81 1.27 -5.43
CA TYR A 32 -0.88 0.08 -4.56
C TYR A 32 -0.63 0.40 -3.08
N GLY A 33 0.30 1.32 -2.77
CA GLY A 33 0.54 1.76 -1.40
C GLY A 33 -0.69 2.43 -0.77
N ILE A 34 -1.37 3.27 -1.55
CA ILE A 34 -2.61 3.95 -1.13
C ILE A 34 -3.72 2.93 -0.90
N LEU A 35 -3.93 2.00 -1.85
CA LEU A 35 -4.94 0.96 -1.72
C LEU A 35 -4.74 0.12 -0.44
N TYR A 36 -3.49 -0.27 -0.16
CA TYR A 36 -3.16 -1.08 1.02
C TYR A 36 -3.39 -0.31 2.32
N GLY A 37 -3.08 0.99 2.36
CA GLY A 37 -3.36 1.85 3.50
C GLY A 37 -4.86 1.96 3.80
N PHE A 38 -5.68 2.16 2.76
CA PHE A 38 -7.14 2.20 2.91
C PHE A 38 -7.72 0.86 3.37
N LEU A 39 -7.22 -0.27 2.86
CA LEU A 39 -7.64 -1.61 3.32
C LEU A 39 -7.29 -1.86 4.79
N ALA A 40 -6.10 -1.44 5.25
CA ALA A 40 -5.70 -1.60 6.65
C ALA A 40 -6.60 -0.81 7.59
N ILE A 41 -6.98 0.43 7.22
CA ILE A 41 -7.90 1.27 7.99
C ILE A 41 -9.31 0.65 8.00
N ALA A 42 -9.80 0.19 6.84
CA ALA A 42 -11.10 -0.47 6.74
C ALA A 42 -11.17 -1.73 7.62
N PHE A 43 -10.10 -2.53 7.64
CA PHE A 43 -10.00 -3.72 8.48
C PHE A 43 -10.02 -3.38 9.98
N SER A 44 -9.27 -2.36 10.39
CA SER A 44 -9.28 -1.86 11.78
C SER A 44 -10.67 -1.39 12.21
N LEU A 45 -11.36 -0.64 11.37
CA LEU A 45 -12.72 -0.17 11.65
C LEU A 45 -13.73 -1.33 11.68
N TYR A 46 -13.55 -2.34 10.84
CA TYR A 46 -14.41 -3.53 10.86
C TYR A 46 -14.26 -4.34 12.16
N LEU A 47 -13.04 -4.43 12.70
CA LEU A 47 -12.78 -5.04 14.01
C LEU A 47 -13.41 -4.21 15.13
N ALA A 48 -13.31 -2.88 15.09
CA ALA A 48 -13.94 -2.00 16.09
C ALA A 48 -15.47 -2.16 16.14
N ILE A 49 -16.11 -2.45 15.00
CA ILE A 49 -17.56 -2.65 14.88
C ILE A 49 -18.04 -3.92 15.62
N ILE A 50 -17.19 -4.91 15.87
CA ILE A 50 -17.55 -6.11 16.65
C ILE A 50 -18.00 -5.76 18.09
N GLY A 51 -17.55 -4.63 18.64
CA GLY A 51 -17.95 -4.15 19.96
C GLY A 51 -19.32 -3.45 20.02
N ILE A 52 -19.93 -3.12 18.87
CA ILE A 52 -21.17 -2.32 18.82
C ILE A 52 -22.38 -3.25 18.86
N ARG A 53 -23.25 -3.07 19.87
CA ARG A 53 -24.52 -3.80 20.01
C ARG A 53 -25.64 -3.07 19.26
N GLY A 54 -26.47 -3.82 18.52
CA GLY A 54 -27.74 -3.33 17.96
C GLY A 54 -27.74 -3.00 16.46
N ILE A 55 -28.82 -2.34 16.01
CA ILE A 55 -29.11 -1.99 14.61
C ILE A 55 -28.20 -0.84 14.11
N ASP A 56 -27.71 0.00 15.04
CA ASP A 56 -26.76 1.09 14.74
C ASP A 56 -25.44 0.59 14.14
N ARG A 57 -25.12 -0.70 14.32
CA ARG A 57 -23.98 -1.36 13.71
C ARG A 57 -23.99 -1.24 12.18
N LEU A 58 -25.16 -1.41 11.55
CA LEU A 58 -25.31 -1.31 10.10
C LEU A 58 -25.16 0.14 9.62
N TYR A 59 -25.75 1.09 10.35
CA TYR A 59 -25.65 2.50 10.01
C TYR A 59 -24.20 3.01 10.07
N VAL A 60 -23.46 2.65 11.14
CA VAL A 60 -22.05 3.00 11.28
C VAL A 60 -21.20 2.31 10.22
N PHE A 61 -21.46 1.03 9.92
CA PHE A 61 -20.74 0.30 8.88
C PHE A 61 -20.90 0.97 7.51
N THR A 62 -22.13 1.21 7.06
CA THR A 62 -22.37 1.82 5.74
C THR A 62 -21.76 3.23 5.65
N ARG A 63 -21.89 4.05 6.71
CA ARG A 63 -21.30 5.39 6.75
C ARG A 63 -19.77 5.35 6.62
N VAL A 64 -19.13 4.47 7.38
CA VAL A 64 -17.67 4.32 7.37
C VAL A 64 -17.19 3.83 5.99
N THR A 65 -17.81 2.78 5.45
CA THR A 65 -17.44 2.23 4.14
C THR A 65 -17.58 3.26 3.03
N VAL A 66 -18.68 4.03 3.00
CA VAL A 66 -18.89 5.07 1.99
C VAL A 66 -17.87 6.20 2.13
N SER A 67 -17.59 6.67 3.34
CA SER A 67 -16.60 7.73 3.56
C SER A 67 -15.18 7.31 3.14
N LEU A 68 -14.83 6.05 3.41
CA LEU A 68 -13.52 5.49 3.12
C LEU A 68 -13.37 5.21 1.62
N PHE A 69 -14.44 4.78 0.96
CA PHE A 69 -14.49 4.61 -0.49
C PHE A 69 -14.31 5.94 -1.24
N ILE A 70 -15.04 6.99 -0.84
CA ILE A 70 -14.90 8.33 -1.44
C ILE A 70 -13.48 8.84 -1.26
N GLY A 71 -12.91 8.73 -0.06
CA GLY A 71 -11.52 9.13 0.21
C GLY A 71 -10.51 8.40 -0.66
N SER A 72 -10.67 7.07 -0.84
CA SER A 72 -9.80 6.25 -1.67
C SER A 72 -9.88 6.65 -3.15
N VAL A 73 -11.09 6.87 -3.67
CA VAL A 73 -11.31 7.28 -5.06
C VAL A 73 -10.70 8.65 -5.35
N ILE A 74 -10.89 9.64 -4.47
CA ILE A 74 -10.32 10.99 -4.64
C ILE A 74 -8.80 10.92 -4.67
N LEU A 75 -8.19 10.20 -3.73
CA LEU A 75 -6.74 10.16 -3.59
C LEU A 75 -6.08 9.36 -4.73
N SER A 76 -6.74 8.30 -5.22
CA SER A 76 -6.30 7.57 -6.41
C SER A 76 -6.42 8.41 -7.68
N MET A 77 -7.45 9.24 -7.82
CA MET A 77 -7.64 10.12 -8.97
C MET A 77 -6.64 11.29 -8.97
N TYR A 78 -6.20 11.74 -7.80
CA TYR A 78 -5.19 12.81 -7.68
C TYR A 78 -3.77 12.35 -8.05
N VAL A 79 -3.47 11.07 -7.84
CA VAL A 79 -2.15 10.50 -8.09
C VAL A 79 -1.95 10.05 -9.54
N SER A 80 -3.05 9.73 -10.23
CA SER A 80 -3.05 9.28 -11.64
C SER A 80 -3.06 10.43 -12.63
#